data_AF-A0A3L7NG24-F1
#
_entry.id   AF-A0A3L7NG24-F1
#
_cell.length_a   1.000
_cell.length_b   1.000
_cell.length_c   1.000
_cell.angle_alpha   90.00
_cell.angle_beta   90.00
_cell.angle_gamma   90.00
#
_symmetry.space_group_name_H-M   'P 1'
#
loop_
_entity.id
_entity.type
_entity.pdbx_description
1 polymer ?
#
loop_
_entity_poly.entity_id
_entity_poly.type
_entity_poly.pdbx_seq_one_letter_code
_entity_poly.pdbx_strand_id
1 'polypeptide(L)'
;MSNRDAKSQARQWVEAPEFFAEDLRRLLSWVNEHAFESEPDATGGRLLDPGKNSAAQELLNPCDRALWEYQRMLRVTTVKFDMWQPLIQAMQAAADENTPVLFTGIADIEEAVSAVEKWAKRQSSKVTEAPTRSEILKVTIEELEDELIVRTDKEGSLKLRGTTNIPMFMAFWRAPKHRLTMEAFLDIDPSSNHTYLERHRTRLCAKLQDVLLEVVVDGNAFRMQVCRK
;
A
#
# COMPACT_ATOMS: atom_id res chain seq x y z
N MET A 1 -3.77 -21.37 17.86
CA MET A 1 -4.50 -20.58 16.85
C MET A 1 -4.83 -21.44 15.63
N SER A 2 -6.08 -21.42 15.14
CA SER A 2 -6.49 -22.19 13.96
C SER A 2 -6.07 -21.49 12.66
N ASN A 3 -6.06 -22.22 11.54
CA ASN A 3 -5.78 -21.65 10.21
C ASN A 3 -6.85 -20.61 9.81
N ARG A 4 -8.08 -20.76 10.31
CA ARG A 4 -9.16 -19.79 10.09
C ARG A 4 -8.86 -18.46 10.80
N ASP A 5 -8.34 -18.52 12.02
CA ASP A 5 -8.01 -17.33 12.81
C ASP A 5 -6.83 -16.58 12.20
N ALA A 6 -5.78 -17.30 11.75
CA ALA A 6 -4.63 -16.72 11.06
C ALA A 6 -5.05 -15.90 9.83
N LYS A 7 -5.95 -16.47 9.01
CA LYS A 7 -6.50 -15.80 7.83
C LYS A 7 -7.40 -14.62 8.18
N SER A 8 -8.16 -14.72 9.27
CA SER A 8 -9.02 -13.64 9.72
C SER A 8 -8.19 -12.44 10.19
N GLN A 9 -7.16 -12.68 10.99
CA GLN A 9 -6.25 -11.65 11.46
C GLN A 9 -5.46 -11.02 10.31
N ALA A 10 -4.94 -11.84 9.39
CA ALA A 10 -4.29 -11.36 8.18
C ALA A 10 -5.19 -10.44 7.33
N ARG A 11 -6.47 -10.78 7.17
CA ARG A 11 -7.44 -9.91 6.47
C ARG A 11 -7.64 -8.59 7.19
N GLN A 12 -7.81 -8.62 8.52
CA GLN A 12 -7.94 -7.41 9.32
C GLN A 12 -6.73 -6.49 9.17
N TRP A 13 -5.52 -7.04 9.15
CA TRP A 13 -4.29 -6.28 8.92
C TRP A 13 -4.21 -5.67 7.52
N VAL A 14 -4.76 -6.34 6.50
CA VAL A 14 -4.87 -5.78 5.13
C VAL A 14 -5.85 -4.61 5.10
N GLU A 15 -6.99 -4.76 5.76
CA GLU A 15 -8.06 -3.75 5.79
C GLU A 15 -7.70 -2.53 6.64
N ALA A 16 -6.95 -2.73 7.73
CA ALA A 16 -6.56 -1.70 8.69
C ALA A 16 -5.06 -1.83 9.05
N PRO A 17 -4.18 -1.21 8.24
CA PRO A 17 -2.73 -1.17 8.47
C PRO A 17 -2.30 -0.66 9.86
N GLU A 18 -3.08 0.21 10.47
CA GLU A 18 -2.86 0.73 11.82
C GLU A 18 -2.93 -0.35 12.90
N PHE A 19 -3.88 -1.30 12.81
CA PHE A 19 -3.98 -2.41 13.75
C PHE A 19 -2.82 -3.38 13.57
N PHE A 20 -2.35 -3.57 12.34
CA PHE A 20 -1.15 -4.37 12.09
C PHE A 20 0.08 -3.78 12.79
N ALA A 21 0.29 -2.48 12.65
CA ALA A 21 1.41 -1.78 13.29
C ALA A 21 1.31 -1.80 14.82
N GLU A 22 0.11 -1.60 15.37
CA GLU A 22 -0.14 -1.66 16.82
C GLU A 22 0.10 -3.05 17.40
N ASP A 23 -0.41 -4.10 16.75
CA ASP A 23 -0.23 -5.49 17.16
C ASP A 23 1.26 -5.86 17.20
N LEU A 24 2.03 -5.50 16.16
CA LEU A 24 3.47 -5.76 16.13
C LEU A 24 4.24 -5.00 17.20
N ARG A 25 3.91 -3.72 17.42
CA ARG A 25 4.54 -2.91 18.48
C ARG A 25 4.26 -3.48 19.86
N ARG A 26 3.01 -3.87 20.12
CA ARG A 26 2.60 -4.46 21.41
C ARG A 26 3.31 -5.79 21.65
N LEU A 27 3.40 -6.63 20.62
CA LEU A 27 4.09 -7.92 20.70
C LEU A 27 5.59 -7.72 20.97
N LEU A 28 6.23 -6.79 20.27
CA LEU A 28 7.64 -6.44 20.48
C LEU A 28 7.90 -5.95 21.92
N SER A 29 7.07 -5.04 22.45
CA SER A 29 7.19 -4.57 23.83
C SER A 29 7.07 -5.72 24.83
N TRP A 30 6.06 -6.58 24.63
CA TRP A 30 5.82 -7.71 25.51
C TRP A 30 7.01 -8.68 25.53
N VAL A 31 7.53 -9.04 24.34
CA VAL A 31 8.70 -9.90 24.19
C VAL A 31 9.94 -9.27 24.83
N ASN A 32 10.14 -7.96 24.65
CA ASN A 32 11.26 -7.24 25.25
C ASN A 32 11.23 -7.26 26.78
N GLU A 33 10.04 -7.25 27.39
CA GLU A 33 9.83 -7.28 28.84
C GLU A 33 9.90 -8.69 29.44
N HIS A 34 9.49 -9.72 28.69
CA HIS A 34 9.22 -11.05 29.27
C HIS A 34 10.13 -12.16 28.76
N ALA A 35 10.77 -12.03 27.59
CA ALA A 35 11.55 -13.11 26.99
C ALA A 35 13.06 -13.06 27.28
N PHE A 36 13.56 -11.92 27.75
CA PHE A 36 14.98 -11.70 27.96
C PHE A 36 15.32 -11.56 29.45
N GLU A 37 16.51 -12.02 29.84
CA GLU A 37 16.96 -11.99 31.24
C GLU A 37 17.51 -10.63 31.69
N SER A 38 18.08 -9.85 30.77
CA SER A 38 18.86 -8.66 31.09
C SER A 38 18.74 -7.56 30.02
N GLU A 39 19.22 -6.38 30.38
CA GLU A 39 19.49 -5.31 29.41
C GLU A 39 20.53 -5.75 28.37
N PRO A 40 20.47 -5.20 27.14
CA PRO A 40 21.40 -5.54 26.08
C PRO A 40 22.85 -5.28 26.49
N ASP A 41 23.74 -6.20 26.10
CA ASP A 41 25.17 -6.01 26.30
C ASP A 41 25.75 -4.95 25.34
N ALA A 42 27.05 -4.64 25.46
CA ALA A 42 27.72 -3.65 24.61
C ALA A 42 27.70 -3.99 23.10
N THR A 43 27.35 -5.23 22.74
CA THR A 43 27.20 -5.68 21.36
C THR A 43 25.75 -5.70 20.88
N GLY A 44 24.80 -5.28 21.74
CA GLY A 44 23.37 -5.30 21.44
C GLY A 44 22.73 -6.69 21.55
N GLY A 45 23.47 -7.68 22.05
CA GLY A 45 22.98 -9.03 22.28
C GLY A 45 22.12 -9.09 23.54
N ARG A 46 21.08 -9.93 23.51
CA ARG A 46 20.20 -10.19 24.65
C ARG A 46 20.10 -11.68 24.92
N LEU A 47 20.23 -12.07 26.18
CA LEU A 47 20.09 -13.47 26.60
C LEU A 47 18.62 -13.85 26.73
N LEU A 48 18.22 -14.91 26.00
CA LEU A 48 16.91 -15.55 26.09
C LEU A 48 16.87 -16.50 27.29
N ASP A 49 15.86 -16.33 28.14
CA ASP A 49 15.65 -17.16 29.33
C ASP A 49 14.87 -18.44 28.96
N PRO A 50 15.46 -19.65 29.03
CA PRO A 50 14.74 -20.89 28.74
C PRO A 50 13.47 -21.06 29.61
N GLY A 51 13.46 -20.52 30.84
CA GLY A 51 12.32 -20.56 31.75
C GLY A 51 11.19 -19.58 31.42
N LYS A 52 11.44 -18.56 30.59
CA LYS A 52 10.42 -17.55 30.19
C LYS A 52 10.02 -17.64 28.71
N ASN A 53 10.73 -18.45 27.93
CA ASN A 53 10.52 -18.59 26.48
C ASN A 53 9.16 -19.19 26.10
N SER A 54 8.55 -20.04 26.93
CA SER A 54 7.29 -20.73 26.59
C SER A 54 6.14 -19.75 26.33
N ALA A 55 5.95 -18.76 27.20
CA ALA A 55 4.91 -17.74 27.05
C ALA A 55 5.16 -16.83 25.83
N ALA A 56 6.43 -16.52 25.53
CA ALA A 56 6.80 -15.76 24.35
C ALA A 56 6.54 -16.55 23.06
N GLN A 57 6.89 -17.84 23.02
CA GLN A 57 6.60 -18.70 21.87
C GLN A 57 5.09 -18.90 21.65
N GLU A 58 4.29 -19.01 22.71
CA GLU A 58 2.84 -19.11 22.62
C GLU A 58 2.20 -17.88 21.97
N LEU A 59 2.81 -16.71 22.12
CA LEU A 59 2.38 -15.46 21.48
C LEU A 59 2.94 -15.27 20.07
N LEU A 60 4.21 -15.60 19.86
CA LEU A 60 4.91 -15.41 18.58
C LEU A 60 4.47 -16.40 17.50
N ASN A 61 4.27 -17.68 17.84
CA ASN A 61 3.90 -18.72 16.86
C ASN A 61 2.57 -18.43 16.15
N PRO A 62 1.50 -17.98 16.84
CA PRO A 62 0.30 -17.50 16.18
C PRO A 62 0.55 -16.29 15.27
N CYS A 63 1.28 -15.28 15.76
CA CYS A 63 1.57 -14.08 14.99
C CYS A 63 2.33 -14.38 13.69
N ASP A 64 3.33 -15.26 13.75
CA ASP A 64 4.09 -15.72 12.59
C ASP A 64 3.18 -16.34 11.51
N ARG A 65 2.24 -17.20 11.91
CA ARG A 65 1.25 -17.77 10.97
C ARG A 65 0.36 -16.69 10.33
N ALA A 66 -0.06 -15.69 11.09
CA ALA A 66 -0.85 -14.58 10.56
C ALA A 66 -0.02 -13.71 9.59
N LEU A 67 1.27 -13.50 9.88
CA LEU A 67 2.22 -12.78 9.02
C LEU A 67 2.44 -13.50 7.68
N TRP A 68 2.59 -14.82 7.70
CA TRP A 68 2.64 -15.63 6.48
C TRP A 68 1.38 -15.50 5.62
N GLU A 69 0.20 -15.53 6.25
CA GLU A 69 -1.07 -15.34 5.54
C GLU A 69 -1.21 -13.90 5.01
N TYR A 70 -0.77 -12.91 5.77
CA TYR A 70 -0.74 -11.51 5.36
C TYR A 70 0.15 -11.29 4.12
N GLN A 71 1.37 -11.82 4.13
CA GLN A 71 2.28 -11.79 2.98
C GLN A 71 1.65 -12.42 1.74
N ARG A 72 0.97 -13.56 1.91
CA ARG A 72 0.31 -14.27 0.81
C ARG A 72 -0.80 -13.43 0.17
N MET A 73 -1.50 -12.61 0.96
CA MET A 73 -2.57 -11.71 0.51
C MET A 73 -2.02 -10.43 -0.15
N LEU A 74 -0.87 -9.92 0.30
CA LEU A 74 -0.23 -8.71 -0.23
C LEU A 74 1.12 -9.02 -0.90
N ARG A 75 1.12 -9.80 -1.98
CA ARG A 75 2.36 -10.30 -2.64
C ARG A 75 3.32 -9.22 -3.17
N VAL A 76 2.87 -7.97 -3.34
CA VAL A 76 3.67 -6.86 -3.91
C VAL A 76 4.17 -5.89 -2.81
N THR A 77 3.94 -6.21 -1.55
CA THR A 77 4.40 -5.34 -0.45
C THR A 77 5.92 -5.39 -0.32
N THR A 78 6.53 -4.22 -0.08
CA THR A 78 7.97 -4.08 0.19
C THR A 78 8.35 -4.43 1.63
N VAL A 79 7.37 -4.81 2.46
CA VAL A 79 7.56 -5.15 3.86
C VAL A 79 7.96 -6.62 3.97
N LYS A 80 8.99 -6.93 4.77
CA LYS A 80 9.42 -8.31 5.08
C LYS A 80 8.64 -8.82 6.31
N PHE A 81 8.18 -10.08 6.28
CA PHE A 81 7.26 -10.64 7.30
C PHE A 81 7.80 -11.85 8.06
N ASP A 82 9.01 -12.28 7.74
CA ASP A 82 9.77 -13.34 8.39
C ASP A 82 10.51 -12.85 9.66
N MET A 83 10.13 -11.68 10.20
CA MET A 83 10.89 -11.00 11.24
C MET A 83 10.96 -11.76 12.58
N TRP A 84 9.95 -12.57 12.92
CA TRP A 84 9.95 -13.32 14.19
C TRP A 84 10.63 -14.67 14.09
N GLN A 85 10.80 -15.20 12.88
CA GLN A 85 11.30 -16.56 12.67
C GLN A 85 12.69 -16.81 13.29
N PRO A 86 13.68 -15.89 13.16
CA PRO A 86 14.97 -16.05 13.83
C PRO A 86 14.86 -16.09 15.35
N LEU A 87 13.96 -15.29 15.93
CA LEU A 87 13.73 -15.23 17.36
C LEU A 87 13.04 -16.50 17.88
N ILE A 88 12.01 -16.99 17.16
CA ILE A 88 11.32 -18.23 17.49
C ILE A 88 12.31 -19.41 17.49
N GLN A 89 13.20 -19.48 16.50
CA GLN A 89 14.24 -20.51 16.42
C GLN A 89 15.24 -20.43 17.58
N ALA A 90 15.69 -19.23 17.94
CA ALA A 90 16.59 -19.03 19.07
C ALA A 90 15.91 -19.42 20.40
N MET A 91 14.63 -19.11 20.58
CA MET A 91 13.86 -19.53 21.75
C MET A 91 13.66 -21.05 21.81
N GLN A 92 13.48 -21.70 20.66
CA GLN A 92 13.37 -23.16 20.58
C GLN A 92 14.69 -23.82 20.96
N ALA A 93 15.82 -23.33 20.43
CA ALA A 93 17.15 -23.83 20.78
C ALA A 93 17.43 -23.69 22.29
N ALA A 94 17.10 -22.53 22.88
CA ALA A 94 17.24 -22.31 24.32
C ALA A 94 16.39 -23.29 25.15
N ALA A 95 15.17 -23.58 24.71
CA ALA A 95 14.27 -24.50 25.40
C ALA A 95 14.73 -25.97 25.26
N ASP A 96 15.16 -26.38 24.07
CA ASP A 96 15.59 -27.76 23.78
C ASP A 96 16.88 -28.12 24.52
N GLU A 97 17.82 -27.17 24.61
CA GLU A 97 19.09 -27.34 25.32
C GLU A 97 19.00 -26.98 26.81
N ASN A 98 17.89 -26.37 27.24
CA ASN A 98 17.68 -25.81 28.58
C ASN A 98 18.84 -24.89 29.03
N THR A 99 19.34 -24.08 28.10
CA THR A 99 20.46 -23.16 28.27
C THR A 99 20.11 -21.76 27.72
N PRO A 100 20.61 -20.68 28.32
CA PRO A 100 20.44 -19.35 27.77
C PRO A 100 21.09 -19.20 26.39
N VAL A 101 20.38 -18.58 25.45
CA VAL A 101 20.87 -18.31 24.08
C VAL A 101 21.00 -16.82 23.86
N LEU A 102 22.15 -16.39 23.36
CA LEU A 102 22.39 -15.00 22.96
C LEU A 102 21.70 -14.71 21.62
N PHE A 103 20.76 -13.77 21.62
CA PHE A 103 20.08 -13.30 20.41
C PHE A 103 20.52 -11.88 20.06
N THR A 104 21.03 -11.69 18.84
CA THR A 104 21.57 -10.40 18.36
C THR A 104 20.65 -9.70 17.35
N GLY A 105 19.56 -10.34 16.92
CA GLY A 105 18.66 -9.82 15.89
C GLY A 105 17.56 -8.89 16.38
N ILE A 106 17.59 -8.45 17.65
CA ILE A 106 16.47 -7.68 18.22
C ILE A 106 16.36 -6.29 17.58
N ALA A 107 17.48 -5.65 17.29
CA ALA A 107 17.52 -4.36 16.61
C ALA A 107 16.90 -4.41 15.20
N ASP A 108 17.13 -5.51 14.47
CA ASP A 108 16.53 -5.70 13.14
C ASP A 108 15.01 -5.83 13.21
N ILE A 109 14.49 -6.49 14.25
CA ILE A 109 13.05 -6.60 14.51
C ILE A 109 12.48 -5.22 14.86
N GLU A 110 13.14 -4.44 15.72
CA GLU A 110 12.74 -3.08 16.08
C GLU A 110 12.68 -2.16 14.85
N GLU A 111 13.69 -2.23 13.97
CA GLU A 111 13.71 -1.48 12.72
C GLU A 111 12.55 -1.90 11.81
N ALA A 112 12.28 -3.20 11.69
CA ALA A 112 11.21 -3.70 10.85
C ALA A 112 9.82 -3.28 11.36
N VAL A 113 9.57 -3.32 12.67
CA VAL A 113 8.34 -2.79 13.28
C VAL A 113 8.21 -1.29 13.03
N SER A 114 9.29 -0.52 13.18
CA SER A 114 9.31 0.92 12.88
C SER A 114 9.00 1.21 11.40
N ALA A 115 9.49 0.38 10.48
CA ALA A 115 9.20 0.48 9.06
C ALA A 115 7.70 0.21 8.76
N VAL A 116 7.11 -0.79 9.42
CA VAL A 116 5.67 -1.08 9.33
C VAL A 116 4.84 0.08 9.86
N GLU A 117 5.19 0.68 11.00
CA GLU A 117 4.47 1.84 11.54
C GLU A 117 4.53 3.04 10.60
N LYS A 118 5.70 3.34 10.03
CA LYS A 118 5.85 4.42 9.04
C LYS A 118 5.02 4.12 7.80
N TRP A 119 4.98 2.86 7.35
CA TRP A 119 4.14 2.44 6.24
C TRP A 119 2.65 2.57 6.57
N ALA A 120 2.19 2.09 7.72
CA ALA A 120 0.81 2.17 8.17
C ALA A 120 0.35 3.63 8.28
N LYS A 121 1.16 4.51 8.87
CA LYS A 121 0.93 5.97 8.91
C LYS A 121 0.83 6.58 7.51
N ARG A 122 1.63 6.10 6.54
CA ARG A 122 1.54 6.53 5.15
C ARG A 122 0.28 6.02 4.46
N GLN A 123 -0.16 4.80 4.75
CA GLN A 123 -1.40 4.26 4.21
C GLN A 123 -2.60 4.99 4.78
N SER A 124 -2.66 5.20 6.10
CA SER A 124 -3.70 6.00 6.72
C SER A 124 -3.67 7.42 6.18
N SER A 125 -2.52 8.09 6.03
CA SER A 125 -2.45 9.41 5.39
C SER A 125 -2.90 9.43 3.94
N LYS A 126 -2.82 8.31 3.20
CA LYS A 126 -3.40 8.20 1.85
C LYS A 126 -4.92 8.04 1.89
N VAL A 127 -5.45 7.38 2.93
CA VAL A 127 -6.90 7.24 3.17
C VAL A 127 -7.50 8.54 3.73
N THR A 128 -6.75 9.27 4.56
CA THR A 128 -7.13 10.56 5.17
C THR A 128 -6.74 11.78 4.33
N GLU A 129 -5.88 11.62 3.31
CA GLU A 129 -5.84 12.55 2.19
C GLU A 129 -7.27 12.55 1.64
N ALA A 130 -8.04 13.61 1.95
CA ALA A 130 -9.40 13.78 1.45
C ALA A 130 -9.40 13.34 0.00
N PRO A 131 -10.26 12.38 -0.42
CA PRO A 131 -10.20 11.77 -1.72
C PRO A 131 -10.00 12.89 -2.71
N THR A 132 -8.81 12.96 -3.30
CA THR A 132 -8.52 14.02 -4.25
C THR A 132 -9.65 13.96 -5.26
N ARG A 133 -10.39 15.07 -5.46
CA ARG A 133 -11.69 15.18 -6.18
C ARG A 133 -11.91 14.22 -7.38
N SER A 134 -10.83 13.76 -8.00
CA SER A 134 -10.72 12.64 -8.94
C SER A 134 -11.34 11.30 -8.48
N GLU A 135 -11.22 10.88 -7.21
CA GLU A 135 -11.85 9.62 -6.72
C GLU A 135 -13.37 9.73 -6.52
N ILE A 136 -13.91 10.95 -6.57
CA ILE A 136 -15.35 11.21 -6.43
C ILE A 136 -16.07 11.05 -7.78
N LEU A 137 -15.36 11.03 -8.90
CA LEU A 137 -15.96 10.87 -10.24
C LEU A 137 -16.28 9.39 -10.49
N LYS A 138 -17.51 8.96 -10.18
CA LYS A 138 -18.01 7.69 -10.71
C LYS A 138 -18.32 7.89 -12.19
N VAL A 139 -17.54 7.26 -13.06
CA VAL A 139 -17.74 7.32 -14.52
C VAL A 139 -17.90 5.92 -15.08
N THR A 140 -18.98 5.70 -15.81
CA THR A 140 -19.23 4.50 -16.61
C THR A 140 -18.79 4.76 -18.05
N ILE A 141 -17.94 3.88 -18.59
CA ILE A 141 -17.51 3.92 -19.99
C ILE A 141 -18.20 2.75 -20.70
N GLU A 142 -19.07 3.06 -21.65
CA GLU A 142 -19.73 2.09 -22.53
C GLU A 142 -19.06 2.15 -23.90
N GLU A 143 -18.64 1.01 -24.42
CA GLU A 143 -18.12 0.85 -25.78
C GLU A 143 -19.27 0.38 -26.69
N LEU A 144 -19.58 1.17 -27.72
CA LEU A 144 -20.63 0.90 -28.70
C LEU A 144 -20.01 1.01 -30.08
N GLU A 145 -19.63 -0.14 -30.65
CA GLU A 145 -18.97 -0.24 -31.95
C GLU A 145 -17.71 0.65 -32.04
N ASP A 146 -17.77 1.79 -32.76
CA ASP A 146 -16.68 2.77 -32.92
C ASP A 146 -16.80 3.99 -31.96
N GLU A 147 -17.63 3.88 -30.92
CA GLU A 147 -17.95 4.95 -29.99
C GLU A 147 -17.64 4.57 -28.55
N LEU A 148 -17.02 5.51 -27.82
CA LEU A 148 -16.96 5.45 -26.36
C LEU A 148 -17.93 6.46 -25.77
N ILE A 149 -18.93 5.98 -25.04
CA ILE A 149 -19.84 6.83 -24.26
C ILE A 149 -19.34 6.86 -22.81
N VAL A 150 -18.92 8.04 -22.39
CA VAL A 150 -18.44 8.31 -21.03
C VAL A 150 -19.57 8.99 -20.28
N ARG A 151 -20.18 8.30 -19.31
CA ARG A 151 -21.23 8.85 -18.43
C ARG A 151 -20.63 9.10 -17.07
N THR A 152 -20.68 10.35 -16.61
CA THR A 152 -20.28 10.69 -15.24
C THR A 152 -21.50 10.59 -14.32
N ASP A 153 -21.29 10.56 -13.01
CA ASP A 153 -22.34 10.60 -11.98
C ASP A 153 -23.00 11.97 -11.83
N LYS A 154 -22.59 12.94 -12.66
CA LYS A 154 -23.23 14.24 -12.82
C LYS A 154 -23.88 14.34 -14.19
N GLU A 155 -24.77 15.31 -14.33
CA GLU A 155 -25.55 15.51 -15.56
C GLU A 155 -24.64 15.61 -16.80
N GLY A 156 -24.79 14.65 -17.72
CA GLY A 156 -24.13 14.65 -19.01
C GLY A 156 -23.60 13.29 -19.45
N SER A 157 -23.45 13.11 -20.77
CA SER A 157 -22.74 11.98 -21.34
C SER A 157 -21.85 12.49 -22.45
N LEU A 158 -20.57 12.15 -22.40
CA LEU A 158 -19.61 12.49 -23.44
C LEU A 158 -19.53 11.35 -24.45
N LYS A 159 -19.92 11.61 -25.70
CA LYS A 159 -19.72 10.68 -26.81
C LYS A 159 -18.39 10.98 -27.50
N LEU A 160 -17.44 10.06 -27.39
CA LEU A 160 -16.17 10.09 -28.09
C LEU A 160 -16.30 9.23 -29.36
N ARG A 161 -16.70 9.84 -30.48
CA ARG A 161 -16.67 9.24 -31.82
C ARG A 161 -15.36 9.55 -32.54
N GLY A 162 -14.72 8.54 -33.15
CA GLY A 162 -13.76 8.71 -34.25
C GLY A 162 -12.64 9.74 -34.06
N THR A 163 -12.13 9.95 -32.85
CA THR A 163 -11.10 10.98 -32.59
C THR A 163 -9.82 10.44 -31.99
N THR A 164 -8.69 10.99 -32.43
CA THR A 164 -7.32 10.80 -31.92
C THR A 164 -7.14 11.08 -30.42
N ASN A 165 -8.19 11.54 -29.73
CA ASN A 165 -8.18 11.85 -28.30
C ASN A 165 -8.69 10.69 -27.43
N ILE A 166 -9.21 9.60 -28.01
CA ILE A 166 -9.66 8.40 -27.28
C ILE A 166 -8.51 7.76 -26.49
N PRO A 167 -7.33 7.47 -27.10
CA PRO A 167 -6.19 6.91 -26.37
C PRO A 167 -5.77 7.81 -25.21
N MET A 168 -5.82 9.13 -25.42
CA MET A 168 -5.45 10.12 -24.42
C MET A 168 -6.43 10.18 -23.25
N PHE A 169 -7.73 10.21 -23.54
CA PHE A 169 -8.77 10.17 -22.50
C PHE A 169 -8.65 8.89 -21.66
N MET A 170 -8.46 7.74 -22.32
CA MET A 170 -8.25 6.46 -21.63
C MET A 170 -6.94 6.43 -20.83
N ALA A 171 -5.88 7.07 -21.32
CA ALA A 171 -4.62 7.23 -20.60
C ALA A 171 -4.79 8.03 -19.31
N PHE A 172 -5.45 9.20 -19.38
CA PHE A 172 -5.81 9.98 -18.20
C PHE A 172 -6.69 9.20 -17.24
N TRP A 173 -7.65 8.44 -17.77
CA TRP A 173 -8.58 7.67 -16.96
C TRP A 173 -7.88 6.56 -16.17
N ARG A 174 -6.99 5.82 -16.83
CA ARG A 174 -6.24 4.70 -16.22
C ARG A 174 -5.09 5.19 -15.31
N ALA A 175 -4.67 6.44 -15.44
CA ALA A 175 -3.57 6.99 -14.66
C ALA A 175 -3.98 7.20 -13.18
N PRO A 176 -3.11 6.87 -12.21
CA PRO A 176 -3.34 7.15 -10.80
C PRO A 176 -3.67 8.63 -10.56
N LYS A 177 -4.69 8.92 -9.73
CA LYS A 177 -5.19 10.28 -9.47
C LYS A 177 -5.59 11.07 -10.73
N HIS A 178 -5.87 10.38 -11.84
CA HIS A 178 -6.05 10.94 -13.18
C HIS A 178 -4.93 11.91 -13.60
N ARG A 179 -3.70 11.63 -13.13
CA ARG A 179 -2.51 12.43 -13.40
C ARG A 179 -1.63 11.69 -14.40
N LEU A 180 -1.53 12.23 -15.60
CA LEU A 180 -0.69 11.67 -16.67
C LEU A 180 0.58 12.50 -16.80
N THR A 181 1.73 11.87 -16.57
CA THR A 181 3.04 12.51 -16.76
C THR A 181 3.35 12.63 -18.25
N MET A 182 4.22 13.58 -18.59
CA MET A 182 4.74 13.76 -19.95
C MET A 182 5.36 12.46 -20.50
N GLU A 183 6.13 11.75 -19.69
CA GLU A 183 6.77 10.48 -20.05
C GLU A 183 5.73 9.38 -20.33
N ALA A 184 4.77 9.17 -19.42
CA ALA A 184 3.72 8.18 -19.60
C ALA A 184 2.82 8.47 -20.80
N PHE A 185 2.73 9.74 -21.22
CA PHE A 185 2.05 10.10 -22.44
C PHE A 185 2.84 9.71 -23.69
N LEU A 186 4.14 10.02 -23.72
CA LEU A 186 5.02 9.68 -24.85
C LEU A 186 5.14 8.17 -25.05
N ASP A 187 4.98 7.37 -23.99
CA ASP A 187 4.89 5.92 -24.12
C ASP A 187 3.66 5.45 -24.91
N ILE A 188 2.56 6.20 -24.84
CA ILE A 188 1.28 5.87 -25.51
C ILE A 188 1.24 6.45 -26.93
N ASP A 189 1.82 7.63 -27.13
CA ASP A 189 2.01 8.26 -28.44
C ASP A 189 3.46 8.73 -28.62
N PRO A 190 4.36 7.82 -29.04
CA PRO A 190 5.78 8.11 -29.22
C PRO A 190 6.06 9.13 -30.33
N SER A 191 5.10 9.39 -31.20
CA SER A 191 5.21 10.35 -32.30
C SER A 191 4.93 11.80 -31.86
N SER A 192 4.43 11.97 -30.64
CA SER A 192 4.00 13.26 -30.10
C SER A 192 5.16 14.04 -29.50
N ASN A 193 4.97 15.35 -29.36
CA ASN A 193 5.90 16.25 -28.68
C ASN A 193 5.13 17.22 -27.78
N HIS A 194 5.84 18.01 -26.98
CA HIS A 194 5.23 18.95 -26.03
C HIS A 194 4.20 19.90 -26.68
N THR A 195 4.42 20.31 -27.93
CA THR A 195 3.50 21.19 -28.67
C THR A 195 2.24 20.43 -29.13
N TYR A 196 2.36 19.17 -29.55
CA TYR A 196 1.21 18.33 -29.90
C TYR A 196 0.38 17.97 -28.67
N LEU A 197 1.02 17.72 -27.54
CA LEU A 197 0.37 17.48 -26.25
C LEU A 197 -0.54 18.61 -25.80
N GLU A 198 -0.05 19.85 -25.89
CA GLU A 198 -0.84 21.05 -25.60
C GLU A 198 -2.05 21.19 -26.52
N ARG A 199 -1.90 20.85 -27.81
CA ARG A 199 -3.01 20.81 -28.76
C ARG A 199 -4.03 19.75 -28.39
N HIS A 200 -3.58 18.56 -28.02
CA HIS A 200 -4.50 17.50 -27.62
C HIS A 200 -5.21 17.80 -26.30
N ARG A 201 -4.51 18.37 -25.31
CA ARG A 201 -5.12 18.88 -24.07
C ARG A 201 -6.23 19.87 -24.40
N THR A 202 -5.94 20.86 -25.24
CA THR A 202 -6.93 21.89 -25.63
C THR A 202 -8.14 21.27 -26.32
N ARG A 203 -7.94 20.31 -27.23
CA ARG A 203 -9.03 19.59 -27.91
C ARG A 203 -9.83 18.69 -26.97
N LEU A 204 -9.18 18.08 -25.98
CA LEU A 204 -9.84 17.24 -24.99
C LEU A 204 -10.64 18.10 -23.99
N CYS A 205 -10.07 19.19 -23.48
CA CYS A 205 -10.76 20.16 -22.61
C CYS A 205 -12.04 20.70 -23.25
N ALA A 206 -11.99 21.09 -24.53
CA ALA A 206 -13.18 21.58 -25.25
C ALA A 206 -14.32 20.54 -25.28
N LYS A 207 -13.99 19.24 -25.36
CA LYS A 207 -14.98 18.15 -25.31
C LYS A 207 -15.45 17.83 -23.89
N LEU A 208 -14.60 18.03 -22.90
CA LEU A 208 -14.90 17.73 -21.50
C LEU A 208 -15.81 18.79 -20.84
N GLN A 209 -15.93 19.98 -21.44
CA GLN A 209 -16.84 21.04 -20.97
C GLN A 209 -18.29 20.56 -20.89
N ASP A 210 -18.74 19.73 -21.84
CA ASP A 210 -20.10 19.19 -21.89
C ASP A 210 -20.43 18.25 -20.71
N VAL A 211 -19.41 17.78 -19.99
CA VAL A 211 -19.53 16.90 -18.80
C VAL A 211 -18.88 17.50 -17.56
N LEU A 212 -18.64 18.81 -17.56
CA LEU A 212 -18.08 19.57 -16.42
C LEU A 212 -16.72 19.06 -15.92
N LEU A 213 -15.89 18.57 -16.85
CA LEU A 213 -14.51 18.16 -16.58
C LEU A 213 -13.52 19.10 -17.29
N GLU A 214 -12.34 19.26 -16.70
CA GLU A 214 -11.23 20.02 -17.28
C GLU A 214 -9.90 19.29 -17.06
N VAL A 215 -8.93 19.56 -17.94
CA VAL A 215 -7.55 19.11 -17.77
C VAL A 215 -6.69 20.30 -17.37
N VAL A 216 -6.11 20.25 -16.17
CA VAL A 216 -5.23 21.28 -15.62
C VAL A 216 -3.77 20.86 -15.66
N VAL A 217 -2.88 21.84 -15.69
CA VAL A 217 -1.43 21.62 -15.52
C VAL A 217 -1.13 21.53 -14.04
N ASP A 218 -0.45 20.46 -13.64
CA ASP A 218 -0.06 20.18 -12.26
C ASP A 218 1.43 19.81 -12.21
N GLY A 219 2.29 20.84 -12.19
CA GLY A 219 3.73 20.69 -12.28
C GLY A 219 4.17 20.17 -13.66
N ASN A 220 4.84 19.00 -13.68
CA ASN A 220 5.31 18.33 -14.90
C ASN A 220 4.29 17.34 -15.51
N ALA A 221 3.04 17.40 -15.07
CA ALA A 221 1.99 16.48 -15.48
C ALA A 221 0.70 17.24 -15.80
N PHE A 222 -0.20 16.52 -16.46
CA PHE A 222 -1.57 16.95 -16.65
C PHE A 222 -2.49 16.18 -15.71
N ARG A 223 -3.51 16.84 -15.17
CA ARG A 223 -4.49 16.22 -14.28
C ARG A 223 -5.91 16.53 -14.75
N MET A 224 -6.75 15.50 -14.81
CA MET A 224 -8.18 15.68 -15.04
C MET A 224 -8.91 15.97 -13.73
N GLN A 225 -9.74 16.99 -13.70
CA GLN A 225 -10.54 17.37 -12.53
C GLN A 225 -11.92 17.89 -12.94
N VAL A 226 -12.81 18.02 -11.94
CA VAL A 226 -14.12 18.67 -12.11
C VAL A 226 -13.92 20.19 -12.22
N CYS A 227 -14.61 20.82 -13.18
CA CYS A 227 -14.67 22.27 -13.29
C CYS A 227 -15.10 22.88 -11.94
N ARG A 228 -14.39 23.92 -11.50
CA ARG A 228 -14.81 24.68 -10.32
C ARG A 228 -16.05 25.49 -10.70
N LYS A 229 -17.13 25.38 -9.91
CA LYS A 229 -18.25 26.32 -9.97
C LYS A 229 -17.77 27.72 -9.59
#